data_AF-A0A0E0PA26-F1
#
_entry.id   AF-A0A0E0PA26-F1
#
_cell.length_a   1.000
_cell.length_b   1.000
_cell.length_c   1.000
_cell.angle_alpha   90.00
_cell.angle_beta   90.00
_cell.angle_gamma   90.00
#
_symmetry.space_group_name_H-M   'P 1'
#
loop_
_entity.id
_entity.type
_entity.pdbx_description
1 polymer ?
#
loop_
_entity_poly.entity_id
_entity_poly.type
_entity_poly.pdbx_seq_one_letter_code
_entity_poly.pdbx_strand_id
1 'polypeptide(L)'
;MKGSDQSKRSHASTSAAQVSVRNQAGPVPPRTNSSEIAAGIRLYLHLYQETIENELHASLSSRPVSCPRRIALLTMAGARLSLAFLCLVVVVVASALAGGAGARKTVGEYVLRKGDFSVKITNWGATMMSVVLPDSKGNLADVVLGLDTIAEYVNDTNYFGPVTGRVGQRIARGRFVLDGKVYHTYINDGRNAIHGGHRGFSKVIWTVKEYVGGGDSPYITLYYRSFDGEQGFPGDLDAYVTYQLSSPYVLALRMNATALNKATPVNFLQHTYWNLGGQGRGDVLGHTLQLSASRYTPLDEELLPSSGVVAPVAGTPYDFRHPTPIGARIRQVMGGRIAGYDINYVIDGEGMRKVAAARDGASGRALELWANQPAMQLYTGNWLNNTKGKGGKVYQQYGGFCLETQGYVDAVNHPEFPSMTVRPGQVYKHDMAFKFSF
;
A
#
# COMPACT_ATOMS: atom_id res chain seq x y z
N MET A 1 37.58 -48.60 11.25
CA MET A 1 37.24 -50.03 11.04
C MET A 1 35.79 -50.26 11.44
N LYS A 2 34.98 -50.82 10.51
CA LYS A 2 33.66 -51.50 10.63
C LYS A 2 32.56 -50.70 11.37
N GLY A 3 31.43 -50.30 10.76
CA GLY A 3 30.48 -51.07 9.93
C GLY A 3 29.20 -51.28 10.78
N SER A 4 28.07 -50.64 10.49
CA SER A 4 26.93 -51.17 9.67
C SER A 4 26.25 -52.37 10.36
N ASP A 5 24.94 -52.55 10.50
CA ASP A 5 23.71 -52.00 9.92
C ASP A 5 22.54 -52.88 10.47
N GLN A 6 21.29 -52.51 10.14
CA GLN A 6 20.06 -53.31 10.07
C GLN A 6 19.15 -53.41 11.31
N SER A 7 17.91 -52.89 11.29
CA SER A 7 16.67 -53.23 10.54
C SER A 7 15.70 -53.97 11.49
N LYS A 8 14.39 -53.72 11.62
CA LYS A 8 13.25 -53.81 10.67
C LYS A 8 11.97 -53.33 11.41
N ARG A 9 11.15 -52.46 10.80
CA ARG A 9 9.77 -52.68 10.24
C ARG A 9 8.68 -53.26 11.15
N SER A 10 7.59 -52.48 11.35
CA SER A 10 6.18 -52.75 10.93
C SER A 10 5.27 -51.66 11.54
N HIS A 11 4.56 -50.82 10.77
CA HIS A 11 3.26 -50.99 10.10
C HIS A 11 2.03 -51.23 11.01
N ALA A 12 1.24 -50.17 11.20
CA ALA A 12 -0.24 -50.09 11.20
C ALA A 12 -0.60 -48.60 11.46
N SER A 13 -1.07 -47.78 10.51
CA SER A 13 -2.38 -47.73 9.84
C SER A 13 -3.58 -47.88 10.78
N THR A 14 -4.24 -46.77 11.11
CA THR A 14 -5.70 -46.62 10.92
C THR A 14 -6.21 -45.18 11.11
N SER A 15 -7.07 -44.77 10.18
CA SER A 15 -8.26 -43.92 10.35
C SER A 15 -8.10 -42.40 10.56
N ALA A 16 -7.98 -41.67 9.46
CA ALA A 16 -8.45 -40.29 9.35
C ALA A 16 -9.99 -40.27 9.22
N ALA A 17 -10.68 -39.80 10.25
CA ALA A 17 -12.08 -39.42 10.17
C ALA A 17 -12.20 -38.01 9.56
N GLN A 18 -12.85 -37.90 8.41
CA GLN A 18 -13.29 -36.63 7.86
C GLN A 18 -14.37 -36.02 8.76
N VAL A 19 -14.06 -34.89 9.40
CA VAL A 19 -15.07 -34.03 10.01
C VAL A 19 -15.19 -32.77 9.16
N SER A 20 -16.29 -32.69 8.42
CA SER A 20 -16.74 -31.51 7.70
C SER A 20 -17.16 -30.44 8.71
N VAL A 21 -16.38 -29.36 8.84
CA VAL A 21 -16.81 -28.14 9.53
C VAL A 21 -17.34 -27.15 8.48
N ARG A 22 -18.66 -26.95 8.52
CA ARG A 22 -19.38 -25.91 7.76
C ARG A 22 -18.87 -24.52 8.16
N ASN A 23 -18.29 -23.80 7.20
CA ASN A 23 -18.17 -22.34 7.29
C ASN A 23 -19.56 -21.73 7.09
N GLN A 24 -20.15 -21.17 8.15
CA GLN A 24 -21.24 -20.21 8.02
C GLN A 24 -20.63 -18.83 7.69
N ALA A 25 -20.59 -18.49 6.41
CA ALA A 25 -20.48 -17.11 5.98
C ALA A 25 -21.90 -16.50 5.97
N GLY A 26 -22.13 -15.44 6.74
CA GLY A 26 -23.35 -14.64 6.67
C GLY A 26 -23.51 -13.99 5.29
N PRO A 27 -24.73 -13.57 4.91
CA PRO A 27 -25.03 -13.12 3.56
C PRO A 27 -24.30 -11.81 3.22
N VAL A 28 -23.58 -11.85 2.11
CA VAL A 28 -23.07 -10.67 1.40
C VAL A 28 -24.27 -9.92 0.82
N PRO A 29 -24.43 -8.59 1.00
CA PRO A 29 -25.51 -7.85 0.35
C PRO A 29 -25.31 -7.89 -1.18
N PRO A 30 -26.37 -8.09 -1.97
CA PRO A 30 -26.23 -8.27 -3.41
C PRO A 30 -25.69 -6.99 -4.04
N ARG A 31 -24.63 -7.15 -4.85
CA ARG A 31 -24.31 -6.18 -5.88
C ARG A 31 -25.48 -6.21 -6.86
N THR A 32 -26.14 -5.07 -7.06
CA THR A 32 -27.18 -4.89 -8.07
C THR A 32 -26.63 -5.29 -9.43
N ASN A 33 -27.06 -6.46 -9.90
CA ASN A 33 -26.58 -7.03 -11.14
C ASN A 33 -27.35 -6.36 -12.27
N SER A 34 -26.66 -5.92 -13.32
CA SER A 34 -27.28 -5.29 -14.50
C SER A 34 -28.36 -6.16 -15.15
N SER A 35 -28.35 -7.48 -14.90
CA SER A 35 -29.38 -8.44 -15.30
C SER A 35 -30.71 -8.29 -14.57
N GLU A 36 -30.73 -7.91 -13.29
CA GLU A 36 -31.96 -7.72 -12.51
C GLU A 36 -32.68 -6.42 -12.90
N ILE A 37 -31.90 -5.37 -13.20
CA ILE A 37 -32.44 -4.11 -13.75
C ILE A 37 -33.01 -4.33 -15.15
N ALA A 38 -32.31 -5.10 -16.00
CA ALA A 38 -32.82 -5.46 -17.32
C ALA A 38 -34.10 -6.32 -17.24
N ALA A 39 -34.20 -7.22 -16.25
CA ALA A 39 -35.40 -8.01 -16.00
C ALA A 39 -36.57 -7.13 -15.51
N GLY A 40 -36.32 -6.17 -14.62
CA GLY A 40 -37.31 -5.20 -14.15
C GLY A 40 -37.86 -4.30 -15.27
N ILE A 41 -36.98 -3.83 -16.17
CA ILE A 41 -37.39 -3.04 -17.35
C ILE A 41 -38.24 -3.88 -18.30
N ARG A 42 -37.88 -5.15 -18.55
CA ARG A 42 -38.67 -6.05 -19.40
C ARG A 42 -40.06 -6.34 -18.81
N LEU A 43 -40.15 -6.56 -17.49
CA LEU A 43 -41.42 -6.82 -16.83
C LEU A 43 -42.33 -5.60 -16.87
N TYR A 44 -41.78 -4.40 -16.66
CA TYR A 44 -42.55 -3.14 -16.75
C TYR A 44 -43.03 -2.86 -18.18
N LEU A 45 -42.19 -3.08 -19.20
CA LEU A 45 -42.60 -2.95 -20.60
C LEU A 45 -43.71 -3.94 -20.96
N HIS A 46 -43.66 -5.17 -20.45
CA HIS A 46 -44.69 -6.18 -20.69
C HIS A 46 -46.04 -5.78 -20.07
N LEU A 47 -46.03 -5.33 -18.80
CA LEU A 47 -47.24 -4.85 -18.11
C LEU A 47 -47.81 -3.58 -18.75
N TYR A 48 -46.96 -2.68 -19.26
CA TYR A 48 -47.39 -1.48 -19.98
C TYR A 48 -48.04 -1.84 -21.33
N GLN A 49 -47.53 -2.87 -22.02
CA GLN A 49 -48.09 -3.37 -23.27
C GLN A 49 -49.48 -3.99 -23.07
N GLU A 50 -49.66 -4.80 -22.02
CA GLU A 50 -50.98 -5.35 -21.64
C GLU A 50 -51.98 -4.25 -21.27
N THR A 51 -51.53 -3.18 -20.61
CA THR A 51 -52.41 -2.07 -20.21
C THR A 51 -52.91 -1.29 -21.43
N ILE A 52 -52.04 -1.02 -22.40
CA ILE A 52 -52.43 -0.37 -23.66
C ILE A 52 -53.36 -1.26 -24.49
N GLU A 53 -53.09 -2.56 -24.56
CA GLU A 53 -53.96 -3.50 -25.31
C GLU A 53 -55.35 -3.61 -24.66
N ASN A 54 -55.42 -3.61 -23.33
CA ASN A 54 -56.69 -3.62 -22.60
C ASN A 54 -57.48 -2.30 -22.73
N GLU A 55 -56.81 -1.14 -22.72
CA GLU A 55 -57.47 0.15 -22.96
C GLU A 55 -57.95 0.30 -24.43
N LEU A 56 -57.20 -0.22 -25.40
CA LEU A 56 -57.63 -0.27 -26.80
C LEU A 56 -58.86 -1.20 -26.98
N HIS A 57 -58.88 -2.35 -26.30
CA HIS A 57 -60.02 -3.28 -26.36
C HIS A 57 -61.27 -2.75 -25.66
N ALA A 58 -61.13 -2.02 -24.55
CA ALA A 58 -62.24 -1.37 -23.85
C ALA A 58 -62.86 -0.22 -24.67
N SER A 59 -62.03 0.52 -25.42
CA SER A 59 -62.48 1.60 -26.31
C SER A 59 -63.28 1.10 -27.52
N LEU A 60 -62.98 -0.10 -28.03
CA LEU A 60 -63.62 -0.68 -29.23
C LEU A 60 -64.96 -1.39 -28.96
N SER A 61 -65.39 -1.54 -27.70
CA SER A 61 -66.59 -2.31 -27.32
C SER A 61 -67.76 -1.49 -26.77
N SER A 62 -67.72 -0.15 -26.82
CA SER A 62 -68.86 0.70 -26.46
C SER A 62 -69.29 1.65 -27.59
N ARG A 63 -70.62 1.76 -27.76
CA ARG A 63 -71.44 2.27 -28.89
C ARG A 63 -71.19 3.75 -29.31
N PRO A 64 -71.73 4.19 -30.48
CA PRO A 64 -71.11 5.20 -31.33
C PRO A 64 -71.42 6.63 -30.89
N VAL A 65 -70.41 7.50 -30.88
CA VAL A 65 -70.60 8.95 -30.86
C VAL A 65 -69.62 9.62 -31.84
N SER A 66 -70.20 10.54 -32.62
CA SER A 66 -69.63 11.38 -33.65
C SER A 66 -68.31 12.09 -33.30
N CYS A 67 -67.42 12.19 -34.31
CA CYS A 67 -66.24 13.05 -34.44
C CYS A 67 -64.86 12.34 -34.24
N PRO A 68 -64.35 11.64 -35.27
CA PRO A 68 -63.08 10.90 -35.20
C PRO A 68 -61.82 11.78 -35.08
N ARG A 69 -61.91 13.10 -35.25
CA ARG A 69 -60.73 14.00 -35.21
C ARG A 69 -60.28 14.44 -33.82
N ARG A 70 -61.16 14.46 -32.80
CA ARG A 70 -60.78 14.92 -31.45
C ARG A 70 -60.16 13.83 -30.57
N ILE A 71 -60.61 12.58 -30.69
CA ILE A 71 -60.11 11.46 -29.91
C ILE A 71 -58.68 11.08 -30.36
N ALA A 72 -58.41 11.07 -31.67
CA ALA A 72 -57.07 10.81 -32.21
C ALA A 72 -56.02 11.87 -31.81
N LEU A 73 -56.42 13.14 -31.64
CA LEU A 73 -55.49 14.19 -31.20
C LEU A 73 -55.16 14.08 -29.70
N LEU A 74 -56.13 13.70 -28.86
CA LEU A 74 -55.92 13.50 -27.42
C LEU A 74 -55.08 12.25 -27.12
N THR A 75 -55.29 11.15 -27.87
CA THR A 75 -54.47 9.94 -27.73
C THR A 75 -53.05 10.12 -28.26
N MET A 76 -52.86 10.85 -29.37
CA MET A 76 -51.52 11.18 -29.86
C MET A 76 -50.78 12.19 -28.98
N ALA A 77 -51.48 13.16 -28.37
CA ALA A 77 -50.88 14.08 -27.42
C ALA A 77 -50.47 13.38 -26.11
N GLY A 78 -51.33 12.48 -25.59
CA GLY A 78 -51.02 11.63 -24.44
C GLY A 78 -49.83 10.72 -24.70
N ALA A 79 -49.81 10.00 -25.82
CA ALA A 79 -48.67 9.13 -26.20
C ALA A 79 -47.35 9.91 -26.39
N ARG A 80 -47.40 11.14 -26.91
CA ARG A 80 -46.23 12.02 -27.04
C ARG A 80 -45.72 12.56 -25.70
N LEU A 81 -46.62 12.90 -24.77
CA LEU A 81 -46.24 13.28 -23.40
C LEU A 81 -45.63 12.09 -22.65
N SER A 82 -46.17 10.89 -22.81
CA SER A 82 -45.63 9.67 -22.20
C SER A 82 -44.24 9.30 -22.72
N LEU A 83 -44.00 9.46 -24.03
CA LEU A 83 -42.70 9.19 -24.64
C LEU A 83 -41.66 10.26 -24.26
N ALA A 84 -42.05 11.54 -24.19
CA ALA A 84 -41.18 12.61 -23.72
C ALA A 84 -40.79 12.44 -22.24
N PHE A 85 -41.75 12.01 -21.40
CA PHE A 85 -41.48 11.72 -20.00
C PHE A 85 -40.58 10.49 -19.84
N LEU A 86 -40.79 9.43 -20.64
CA LEU A 86 -39.93 8.26 -20.66
C LEU A 86 -38.50 8.62 -21.11
N CYS A 87 -38.34 9.43 -22.16
CA CYS A 87 -37.03 9.94 -22.59
C CYS A 87 -36.37 10.78 -21.50
N LEU A 88 -37.12 11.64 -20.80
CA LEU A 88 -36.59 12.43 -19.70
C LEU A 88 -36.14 11.55 -18.54
N VAL A 89 -36.91 10.53 -18.16
CA VAL A 89 -36.54 9.56 -17.12
C VAL A 89 -35.31 8.76 -17.54
N VAL A 90 -35.22 8.31 -18.79
CA VAL A 90 -34.04 7.60 -19.31
C VAL A 90 -32.82 8.51 -19.31
N VAL A 91 -32.95 9.79 -19.68
CA VAL A 91 -31.85 10.76 -19.62
C VAL A 91 -31.45 11.03 -18.18
N VAL A 92 -32.38 11.25 -17.26
CA VAL A 92 -32.09 11.49 -15.83
C VAL A 92 -31.45 10.26 -15.19
N VAL A 93 -31.93 9.06 -15.49
CA VAL A 93 -31.34 7.80 -15.01
C VAL A 93 -29.97 7.57 -15.66
N ALA A 94 -29.79 7.81 -16.96
CA ALA A 94 -28.50 7.72 -17.62
C ALA A 94 -27.51 8.75 -17.09
N SER A 95 -27.94 9.97 -16.77
CA SER A 95 -27.13 11.01 -16.14
C SER A 95 -26.80 10.69 -14.68
N ALA A 96 -27.72 10.07 -13.94
CA ALA A 96 -27.46 9.58 -12.58
C ALA A 96 -26.50 8.38 -12.56
N LEU A 97 -26.58 7.50 -13.56
CA LEU A 97 -25.65 6.38 -13.76
C LEU A 97 -24.28 6.85 -14.28
N ALA A 98 -24.24 7.86 -15.16
CA ALA A 98 -23.01 8.48 -15.65
C ALA A 98 -22.33 9.35 -14.57
N GLY A 99 -23.10 9.99 -13.69
CA GLY A 99 -22.61 10.74 -12.53
C GLY A 99 -21.97 9.88 -11.44
N GLY A 100 -22.12 8.55 -11.51
CA GLY A 100 -21.50 7.57 -10.61
C GLY A 100 -20.29 6.84 -11.19
N ALA A 101 -19.97 7.02 -12.47
CA ALA A 101 -18.76 6.45 -13.07
C ALA A 101 -17.55 7.30 -12.65
N GLY A 102 -17.07 7.10 -11.43
CA GLY A 102 -15.82 7.70 -10.96
C GLY A 102 -14.75 7.53 -12.04
N ALA A 103 -14.06 8.61 -12.40
CA ALA A 103 -13.05 8.62 -13.45
C ALA A 103 -12.15 7.38 -13.31
N ARG A 104 -12.07 6.57 -14.37
CA ARG A 104 -11.28 5.33 -14.37
C ARG A 104 -9.84 5.69 -13.99
N LYS A 105 -9.43 5.33 -12.78
CA LYS A 105 -8.05 5.56 -12.32
C LYS A 105 -7.12 4.79 -13.25
N THR A 106 -6.30 5.53 -14.00
CA THR A 106 -5.33 4.96 -14.93
C THR A 106 -4.01 4.75 -14.20
N VAL A 107 -3.40 3.59 -14.40
CA VAL A 107 -2.09 3.26 -13.82
C VAL A 107 -1.01 3.63 -14.84
N GLY A 108 0.08 4.24 -14.38
CA GLY A 108 1.18 4.69 -15.23
C GLY A 108 2.51 4.77 -14.50
N GLU A 109 3.55 5.06 -15.27
CA GLU A 109 4.92 5.31 -14.81
C GLU A 109 5.29 6.76 -15.11
N TYR A 110 5.97 7.40 -14.15
CA TYR A 110 6.29 8.81 -14.15
C TYR A 110 7.76 8.96 -13.81
N VAL A 111 8.51 9.69 -14.64
CA VAL A 111 9.94 9.90 -14.42
C VAL A 111 10.18 11.34 -14.00
N LEU A 112 10.85 11.53 -12.87
CA LEU A 112 11.45 12.78 -12.45
C LEU A 112 12.91 12.75 -12.90
N ARG A 113 13.39 13.79 -13.57
CA ARG A 113 14.77 13.88 -14.04
C ARG A 113 15.34 15.27 -13.82
N LYS A 114 16.54 15.32 -13.27
CA LYS A 114 17.33 16.54 -13.11
C LYS A 114 18.80 16.22 -13.42
N GLY A 115 19.27 16.62 -14.60
CA GLY A 115 20.59 16.22 -15.09
C GLY A 115 20.68 14.69 -15.25
N ASP A 116 21.70 14.12 -14.65
CA ASP A 116 22.02 12.69 -14.62
C ASP A 116 21.37 11.94 -13.43
N PHE A 117 20.61 12.65 -12.59
CA PHE A 117 19.77 12.09 -11.53
C PHE A 117 18.34 11.85 -12.03
N SER A 118 17.84 10.62 -11.89
CA SER A 118 16.44 10.34 -12.22
C SER A 118 15.78 9.34 -11.27
N VAL A 119 14.47 9.51 -11.08
CA VAL A 119 13.63 8.64 -10.24
C VAL A 119 12.39 8.27 -11.04
N LYS A 120 12.09 6.98 -11.10
CA LYS A 120 10.85 6.47 -11.72
C LYS A 120 9.86 6.09 -10.61
N ILE A 121 8.65 6.59 -10.71
CA ILE A 121 7.54 6.32 -9.79
C ILE A 121 6.36 5.74 -10.58
N THR A 122 5.64 4.77 -10.02
CA THR A 122 4.30 4.40 -10.49
C THR A 122 3.24 4.85 -9.50
N ASN A 123 2.06 5.22 -9.98
CA ASN A 123 0.93 5.55 -9.11
C ASN A 123 0.22 4.29 -8.55
N TRP A 124 0.64 3.08 -8.91
CA TRP A 124 0.32 1.88 -8.14
C TRP A 124 1.16 1.86 -6.86
N GLY A 125 0.52 1.93 -5.69
CA GLY A 125 1.23 1.90 -4.41
C GLY A 125 2.09 3.12 -4.10
N ALA A 126 2.00 4.18 -4.91
CA ALA A 126 2.95 5.30 -4.92
C ALA A 126 4.41 4.80 -5.00
N THR A 127 4.66 3.75 -5.78
CA THR A 127 5.91 2.99 -5.72
C THR A 127 7.08 3.66 -6.42
N MET A 128 8.20 3.78 -5.71
CA MET A 128 9.51 4.12 -6.25
C MET A 128 10.12 2.90 -6.95
N MET A 129 10.13 2.91 -8.27
CA MET A 129 10.59 1.78 -9.09
C MET A 129 12.10 1.82 -9.41
N SER A 130 12.68 3.02 -9.46
CA SER A 130 14.07 3.23 -9.91
C SER A 130 14.62 4.53 -9.35
N VAL A 131 15.90 4.54 -8.99
CA VAL A 131 16.68 5.73 -8.60
C VAL A 131 18.05 5.62 -9.26
N VAL A 132 18.31 6.40 -10.31
CA VAL A 132 19.54 6.36 -11.11
C VAL A 132 20.36 7.60 -10.85
N LEU A 133 21.63 7.42 -10.46
CA LEU A 133 22.59 8.49 -10.18
C LEU A 133 24.05 8.02 -10.43
N PRO A 134 25.01 8.94 -10.59
CA PRO A 134 26.42 8.59 -10.84
C PRO A 134 27.11 7.97 -9.63
N ASP A 135 28.21 7.27 -9.88
CA ASP A 135 29.23 6.90 -8.91
C ASP A 135 30.39 7.93 -8.90
N SER A 136 31.44 7.68 -8.13
CA SER A 136 32.64 8.56 -8.04
C SER A 136 33.39 8.72 -9.37
N LYS A 137 33.08 7.91 -10.39
CA LYS A 137 33.67 7.93 -11.73
C LYS A 137 32.68 8.40 -12.80
N GLY A 138 31.48 8.82 -12.41
CA GLY A 138 30.41 9.27 -13.32
C GLY A 138 29.58 8.15 -13.94
N ASN A 139 29.74 6.88 -13.55
CA ASN A 139 28.92 5.79 -14.08
C ASN A 139 27.55 5.77 -13.42
N LEU A 140 26.50 5.80 -14.24
CA LEU A 140 25.13 5.70 -13.77
C LEU A 140 24.76 4.26 -13.38
N ALA A 141 24.08 4.10 -12.25
CA ALA A 141 23.40 2.87 -11.90
C ALA A 141 22.10 3.15 -11.17
N ASP A 142 21.14 2.24 -11.33
CA ASP A 142 19.94 2.19 -10.52
C ASP A 142 20.26 1.60 -9.15
N VAL A 143 20.09 2.35 -8.07
CA VAL A 143 20.50 1.96 -6.71
C VAL A 143 19.36 1.38 -5.86
N VAL A 144 18.20 1.11 -6.44
CA VAL A 144 17.08 0.48 -5.73
C VAL A 144 16.69 -0.85 -6.38
N LEU A 145 16.34 -1.84 -5.58
CA LEU A 145 15.75 -3.08 -6.10
C LEU A 145 14.33 -2.82 -6.59
N GLY A 146 13.86 -3.66 -7.51
CA GLY A 146 12.49 -3.57 -8.00
C GLY A 146 12.20 -4.53 -9.14
N LEU A 147 11.08 -4.28 -9.81
CA LEU A 147 10.56 -5.05 -10.94
C LEU A 147 10.48 -4.16 -12.19
N ASP A 148 10.36 -4.76 -13.37
CA ASP A 148 10.40 -4.03 -14.64
C ASP A 148 9.04 -3.41 -14.99
N THR A 149 7.94 -4.08 -14.63
CA THR A 149 6.60 -3.70 -15.06
C THR A 149 5.62 -3.53 -13.90
N ILE A 150 4.61 -2.67 -14.09
CA ILE A 150 3.55 -2.48 -13.09
C ILE A 150 2.79 -3.79 -12.81
N ALA A 151 2.61 -4.65 -13.82
CA ALA A 151 1.95 -5.95 -13.64
C ALA A 151 2.70 -6.87 -12.67
N GLU A 152 4.04 -6.80 -12.65
CA GLU A 152 4.86 -7.50 -11.67
C GLU A 152 4.68 -6.89 -10.27
N TYR A 153 4.65 -5.55 -10.15
CA TYR A 153 4.37 -4.86 -8.87
C TYR A 153 2.98 -5.14 -8.29
N VAL A 154 1.96 -5.39 -9.12
CA VAL A 154 0.63 -5.80 -8.64
C VAL A 154 0.70 -7.12 -7.89
N ASN A 155 1.61 -8.02 -8.29
CA ASN A 155 1.80 -9.34 -7.69
C ASN A 155 2.97 -9.38 -6.69
N ASP A 156 3.60 -8.24 -6.41
CA ASP A 156 4.75 -8.21 -5.53
C ASP A 156 4.36 -8.48 -4.07
N THR A 157 5.09 -9.41 -3.46
CA THR A 157 4.98 -9.78 -2.05
C THR A 157 6.15 -9.30 -1.22
N ASN A 158 7.20 -8.75 -1.85
CA ASN A 158 8.41 -8.25 -1.17
C ASN A 158 8.31 -6.77 -0.80
N TYR A 159 7.29 -6.05 -1.28
CA TYR A 159 7.12 -4.61 -1.09
C TYR A 159 8.32 -3.82 -1.62
N PHE A 160 8.70 -4.00 -2.89
CA PHE A 160 9.76 -3.22 -3.52
C PHE A 160 9.34 -1.77 -3.75
N GLY A 161 9.72 -0.86 -2.84
CA GLY A 161 9.56 0.58 -3.01
C GLY A 161 8.16 1.20 -2.88
N PRO A 162 7.05 0.54 -2.47
CA PRO A 162 5.79 1.24 -2.26
C PRO A 162 5.82 2.12 -1.01
N VAL A 163 4.88 3.05 -0.94
CA VAL A 163 4.43 3.61 0.34
C VAL A 163 3.45 2.63 0.98
N THR A 164 3.66 2.28 2.24
CA THR A 164 2.73 1.44 3.01
C THR A 164 1.93 2.24 4.02
N GLY A 165 0.73 1.76 4.32
CA GLY A 165 -0.28 2.45 5.13
C GLY A 165 -1.63 1.71 5.04
N ARG A 166 -2.65 2.02 5.86
CA ARG A 166 -2.75 3.18 6.75
C ARG A 166 -1.78 3.17 7.94
N VAL A 167 -1.43 1.97 8.43
CA VAL A 167 -0.40 1.76 9.45
C VAL A 167 0.64 0.79 8.91
N GLY A 168 1.86 1.28 8.69
CA GLY A 168 3.03 0.50 8.34
C GLY A 168 3.52 -0.36 9.51
N GLN A 169 4.29 -1.41 9.19
CA GLN A 169 4.72 -2.45 10.13
C GLN A 169 3.55 -3.15 10.82
N ARG A 170 3.83 -3.89 11.89
CA ARG A 170 2.88 -4.82 12.51
C ARG A 170 1.94 -4.14 13.51
N ILE A 171 0.71 -4.65 13.56
CA ILE A 171 -0.25 -4.47 14.66
C ILE A 171 -0.53 -5.85 15.25
N ALA A 172 -0.26 -6.02 16.54
CA ALA A 172 -0.46 -7.27 17.24
C ALA A 172 -1.91 -7.74 17.11
N ARG A 173 -2.09 -8.99 16.69
CA ARG A 173 -3.39 -9.65 16.52
C ARG A 173 -4.34 -8.93 15.56
N GLY A 174 -3.83 -7.99 14.75
CA GLY A 174 -4.62 -7.04 13.97
C GLY A 174 -5.75 -6.42 14.77
N ARG A 175 -5.46 -6.03 16.01
CA ARG A 175 -6.46 -5.52 16.94
C ARG A 175 -5.88 -4.34 17.70
N PHE A 176 -6.68 -3.31 17.90
CA PHE A 176 -6.34 -2.19 18.78
C PHE A 176 -7.59 -1.60 19.42
N VAL A 177 -7.40 -0.78 20.45
CA VAL A 177 -8.48 -0.04 21.11
C VAL A 177 -8.26 1.45 20.87
N LEU A 178 -9.28 2.15 20.36
CA LEU A 178 -9.25 3.59 20.15
C LEU A 178 -10.52 4.22 20.70
N ASP A 179 -10.36 5.20 21.58
CA ASP A 179 -11.44 5.90 22.28
C ASP A 179 -12.46 4.91 22.91
N GLY A 180 -11.94 3.86 23.57
CA GLY A 180 -12.73 2.82 24.25
C GLY A 180 -13.36 1.77 23.33
N LYS A 181 -13.25 1.91 22.00
CA LYS A 181 -13.79 0.95 21.03
C LYS A 181 -12.73 0.02 20.48
N VAL A 182 -13.05 -1.26 20.41
CA VAL A 182 -12.21 -2.30 19.78
C VAL A 182 -12.35 -2.23 18.27
N TYR A 183 -11.21 -2.24 17.57
CA TYR A 183 -11.13 -2.35 16.12
C TYR A 183 -10.33 -3.60 15.74
N HIS A 184 -10.72 -4.22 14.62
CA HIS A 184 -10.04 -5.36 14.03
C HIS A 184 -9.62 -4.99 12.61
N THR A 185 -8.33 -5.12 12.33
CA THR A 185 -7.74 -4.94 11.01
C THR A 185 -7.56 -6.27 10.31
N TYR A 186 -7.32 -6.23 9.00
CA TYR A 186 -7.12 -7.44 8.22
C TYR A 186 -5.82 -8.15 8.62
N ILE A 187 -5.91 -9.43 9.01
CA ILE A 187 -4.76 -10.29 9.33
C ILE A 187 -4.10 -10.82 8.07
N ASN A 188 -2.86 -10.42 7.81
CA ASN A 188 -2.09 -10.81 6.63
C ASN A 188 -0.66 -11.25 6.95
N ASP A 189 -0.26 -11.34 8.21
CA ASP A 189 1.06 -11.82 8.64
C ASP A 189 0.93 -12.73 9.87
N GLY A 190 0.73 -14.03 9.64
CA GLY A 190 0.47 -14.99 10.71
C GLY A 190 -0.80 -14.63 11.49
N ARG A 191 -0.64 -14.27 12.77
CA ARG A 191 -1.74 -13.78 13.63
C ARG A 191 -1.88 -12.27 13.62
N ASN A 192 -1.00 -11.54 12.96
CA ASN A 192 -0.86 -10.10 13.03
C ASN A 192 -1.32 -9.42 11.73
N ALA A 193 -1.57 -8.12 11.79
CA ALA A 193 -1.71 -7.30 10.59
C ALA A 193 -0.37 -6.62 10.30
N ILE A 194 0.00 -6.47 9.03
CA ILE A 194 1.21 -5.76 8.61
C ILE A 194 0.93 -4.85 7.41
N HIS A 195 1.59 -3.69 7.36
CA HIS A 195 1.60 -2.77 6.21
C HIS A 195 0.20 -2.35 5.75
N GLY A 196 -0.72 -2.19 6.70
CA GLY A 196 -2.09 -1.76 6.47
C GLY A 196 -3.03 -2.83 5.92
N GLY A 197 -2.62 -4.10 5.90
CA GLY A 197 -3.48 -5.23 5.55
C GLY A 197 -3.34 -5.71 4.10
N HIS A 198 -4.25 -6.60 3.67
CA HIS A 198 -4.20 -7.26 2.37
C HIS A 198 -4.24 -6.29 1.18
N ARG A 199 -5.01 -5.19 1.30
CA ARG A 199 -5.07 -4.10 0.31
C ARG A 199 -4.75 -2.76 0.98
N GLY A 200 -3.59 -2.71 1.65
CA GLY A 200 -3.01 -1.47 2.14
C GLY A 200 -2.59 -0.52 1.01
N PHE A 201 -1.99 0.60 1.39
CA PHE A 201 -1.65 1.72 0.51
C PHE A 201 -0.67 1.37 -0.62
N SER A 202 0.08 0.27 -0.46
CA SER A 202 0.98 -0.28 -1.48
C SER A 202 0.25 -1.00 -2.62
N LYS A 203 -1.04 -1.31 -2.46
CA LYS A 203 -1.84 -2.15 -3.37
C LYS A 203 -3.10 -1.44 -3.89
N VAL A 204 -3.02 -0.12 -4.00
CA VAL A 204 -4.09 0.73 -4.51
C VAL A 204 -3.57 1.68 -5.58
N ILE A 205 -4.48 2.15 -6.44
CA ILE A 205 -4.16 3.16 -7.44
C ILE A 205 -4.33 4.54 -6.80
N TRP A 206 -3.22 5.24 -6.69
CA TRP A 206 -3.16 6.63 -6.30
C TRP A 206 -3.51 7.52 -7.48
N THR A 207 -4.23 8.61 -7.21
CA THR A 207 -4.55 9.62 -8.21
C THR A 207 -3.35 10.53 -8.37
N VAL A 208 -2.87 10.76 -9.59
CA VAL A 208 -1.88 11.80 -9.85
C VAL A 208 -2.56 13.15 -9.81
N LYS A 209 -2.23 13.98 -8.82
CA LYS A 209 -2.77 15.35 -8.70
C LYS A 209 -1.96 16.33 -9.52
N GLU A 210 -0.65 16.13 -9.56
CA GLU A 210 0.29 17.01 -10.25
C GLU A 210 1.55 16.24 -10.61
N TYR A 211 2.13 16.54 -11.77
CA TYR A 211 3.37 15.93 -12.25
C TYR A 211 4.15 16.92 -13.10
N VAL A 212 5.40 17.16 -12.71
CA VAL A 212 6.39 17.94 -13.44
C VAL A 212 7.65 17.09 -13.57
N GLY A 213 7.89 16.51 -14.75
CA GLY A 213 8.94 15.50 -14.95
C GLY A 213 10.37 16.02 -15.06
N GLY A 214 10.57 17.31 -15.36
CA GLY A 214 11.89 17.94 -15.54
C GLY A 214 11.94 19.39 -15.06
N GLY A 215 13.07 20.05 -15.28
CA GLY A 215 13.28 21.45 -14.88
C GLY A 215 14.01 21.58 -13.53
N ASP A 216 13.85 22.72 -12.87
CA ASP A 216 14.63 23.05 -11.68
C ASP A 216 14.24 22.25 -10.44
N SER A 217 12.96 21.92 -10.31
CA SER A 217 12.47 21.07 -9.22
C SER A 217 11.36 20.15 -9.73
N PRO A 218 11.69 19.05 -10.42
CA PRO A 218 10.70 18.09 -10.88
C PRO A 218 10.07 17.36 -9.69
N TYR A 219 8.77 17.12 -9.75
CA TYR A 219 8.02 16.45 -8.69
C TYR A 219 6.76 15.74 -9.20
N ILE A 220 6.22 14.86 -8.38
CA ILE A 220 4.90 14.27 -8.55
C ILE A 220 4.17 14.26 -7.21
N THR A 221 2.90 14.67 -7.20
CA THR A 221 2.01 14.58 -6.05
C THR A 221 0.91 13.57 -6.33
N LEU A 222 0.82 12.56 -5.47
CA LEU A 222 -0.11 11.46 -5.50
C LEU A 222 -1.13 11.61 -4.37
N TYR A 223 -2.36 11.19 -4.62
CA TYR A 223 -3.47 11.31 -3.68
C TYR A 223 -4.30 10.03 -3.57
N TYR A 224 -4.66 9.67 -2.34
CA TYR A 224 -5.56 8.57 -2.06
C TYR A 224 -6.53 8.92 -0.93
N ARG A 225 -7.83 8.66 -1.16
CA ARG A 225 -8.87 8.68 -0.14
C ARG A 225 -9.05 7.25 0.38
N SER A 226 -8.66 7.02 1.63
CA SER A 226 -8.92 5.79 2.36
C SER A 226 -10.25 5.97 3.10
N PHE A 227 -11.25 5.13 2.82
CA PHE A 227 -12.59 5.29 3.39
C PHE A 227 -12.72 4.69 4.80
N ASP A 228 -13.73 5.11 5.56
CA ASP A 228 -14.06 4.55 6.88
C ASP A 228 -14.29 3.03 6.83
N GLY A 229 -13.52 2.28 7.63
CA GLY A 229 -13.54 0.82 7.65
C GLY A 229 -12.62 0.16 6.63
N GLU A 230 -11.90 0.91 5.79
CA GLU A 230 -10.93 0.34 4.85
C GLU A 230 -9.86 -0.46 5.61
N GLN A 231 -9.74 -1.76 5.28
CA GLN A 231 -8.86 -2.72 5.98
C GLN A 231 -9.10 -2.81 7.50
N GLY A 232 -10.25 -2.34 7.99
CA GLY A 232 -10.64 -2.34 9.40
C GLY A 232 -10.30 -1.06 10.17
N PHE A 233 -9.72 -0.04 9.53
CA PHE A 233 -9.37 1.23 10.19
C PHE A 233 -10.56 2.21 10.21
N PRO A 234 -10.85 2.89 11.33
CA PRO A 234 -11.94 3.86 11.41
C PRO A 234 -11.62 5.17 10.68
N GLY A 235 -12.65 5.83 10.17
CA GLY A 235 -12.57 7.18 9.64
C GLY A 235 -12.06 7.27 8.21
N ASP A 236 -12.58 8.26 7.49
CA ASP A 236 -12.04 8.66 6.21
C ASP A 236 -10.72 9.39 6.41
N LEU A 237 -9.72 9.05 5.61
CA LEU A 237 -8.39 9.63 5.63
C LEU A 237 -8.02 10.09 4.22
N ASP A 238 -7.72 11.39 4.08
CA ASP A 238 -7.06 11.93 2.91
C ASP A 238 -5.55 11.75 3.05
N ALA A 239 -4.92 11.05 2.12
CA ALA A 239 -3.48 10.83 2.10
C ALA A 239 -2.85 11.42 0.84
N TYR A 240 -1.69 12.06 1.01
CA TYR A 240 -0.89 12.66 -0.04
C TYR A 240 0.56 12.20 0.05
N VAL A 241 1.16 11.91 -1.10
CA VAL A 241 2.57 11.54 -1.23
C VAL A 241 3.19 12.40 -2.33
N THR A 242 4.25 13.14 -2.01
CA THR A 242 4.99 13.96 -2.98
C THR A 242 6.44 13.52 -3.05
N TYR A 243 6.89 13.08 -4.23
CA TYR A 243 8.31 12.89 -4.53
C TYR A 243 8.82 14.12 -5.28
N GLN A 244 9.97 14.65 -4.90
CA GLN A 244 10.55 15.85 -5.51
C GLN A 244 12.07 15.75 -5.59
N LEU A 245 12.64 16.10 -6.74
CA LEU A 245 14.10 16.23 -6.88
C LEU A 245 14.53 17.68 -6.66
N SER A 246 15.71 17.83 -6.08
CA SER A 246 16.40 19.10 -5.93
C SER A 246 17.92 18.91 -6.09
N SER A 247 18.63 20.00 -6.39
CA SER A 247 20.09 19.96 -6.62
C SER A 247 20.88 19.68 -5.33
N PRO A 248 22.07 19.07 -5.44
CA PRO A 248 22.60 18.39 -6.62
C PRO A 248 22.00 16.97 -6.80
N TYR A 249 21.82 16.21 -5.71
CA TYR A 249 21.26 14.85 -5.73
C TYR A 249 20.39 14.60 -4.49
N VAL A 250 19.30 15.34 -4.38
CA VAL A 250 18.38 15.23 -3.23
C VAL A 250 17.01 14.79 -3.71
N LEU A 251 16.56 13.65 -3.22
CA LEU A 251 15.18 13.17 -3.36
C LEU A 251 14.43 13.44 -2.06
N ALA A 252 13.50 14.37 -2.09
CA ALA A 252 12.57 14.62 -1.00
C ALA A 252 11.31 13.77 -1.18
N LEU A 253 10.80 13.22 -0.08
CA LEU A 253 9.53 12.53 0.01
C LEU A 253 8.72 13.14 1.14
N ARG A 254 7.55 13.70 0.81
CA ARG A 254 6.61 14.26 1.80
C ARG A 254 5.35 13.43 1.80
N MET A 255 4.93 13.01 2.97
CA MET A 255 3.80 12.13 3.18
C MET A 255 2.89 12.75 4.24
N ASN A 256 1.70 13.15 3.81
CA ASN A 256 0.74 13.85 4.67
C ASN A 256 -0.57 13.09 4.72
N ALA A 257 -1.24 13.13 5.87
CA ALA A 257 -2.60 12.60 5.97
C ALA A 257 -3.50 13.43 6.87
N THR A 258 -4.78 13.51 6.55
CA THR A 258 -5.79 14.25 7.34
C THR A 258 -6.97 13.35 7.62
N ALA A 259 -7.23 13.13 8.91
CA ALA A 259 -8.44 12.45 9.35
C ALA A 259 -9.64 13.39 9.18
N LEU A 260 -10.69 12.93 8.51
CA LEU A 260 -11.80 13.82 8.12
C LEU A 260 -12.95 13.78 9.13
N ASN A 261 -13.29 12.60 9.64
CA ASN A 261 -14.51 12.42 10.44
C ASN A 261 -14.35 11.59 11.72
N LYS A 262 -13.32 10.75 11.84
CA LYS A 262 -13.03 9.97 13.06
C LYS A 262 -11.54 9.97 13.35
N ALA A 263 -11.18 9.79 14.61
CA ALA A 263 -9.80 9.49 14.97
C ALA A 263 -9.37 8.15 14.35
N THR A 264 -8.12 8.08 13.89
CA THR A 264 -7.54 6.85 13.30
C THR A 264 -6.04 6.79 13.55
N PRO A 265 -5.46 5.60 13.74
CA PRO A 265 -4.01 5.48 13.69
C PRO A 265 -3.51 5.71 12.25
N VAL A 266 -2.36 6.37 12.12
CA VAL A 266 -1.68 6.64 10.85
C VAL A 266 -0.17 6.47 11.05
N ASN A 267 0.45 5.63 10.23
CA ASN A 267 1.90 5.44 10.18
C ASN A 267 2.30 5.11 8.75
N PHE A 268 2.91 6.04 8.03
CA PHE A 268 3.37 5.77 6.66
C PHE A 268 4.85 5.40 6.69
N LEU A 269 5.26 4.58 5.73
CA LEU A 269 6.66 4.28 5.49
C LEU A 269 6.91 4.06 4.00
N GLN A 270 8.14 4.34 3.57
CA GLN A 270 8.64 4.09 2.23
C GLN A 270 9.51 2.82 2.24
N HIS A 271 9.04 1.75 1.59
CA HIS A 271 9.68 0.42 1.66
C HIS A 271 10.73 0.20 0.56
N THR A 272 11.67 1.15 0.40
CA THR A 272 12.71 1.06 -0.64
C THR A 272 13.86 0.16 -0.19
N TYR A 273 14.21 -0.83 -1.03
CA TYR A 273 15.41 -1.64 -0.89
C TYR A 273 16.57 -0.97 -1.62
N TRP A 274 17.56 -0.49 -0.88
CA TRP A 274 18.76 0.16 -1.39
C TRP A 274 19.88 -0.85 -1.65
N ASN A 275 20.56 -0.69 -2.77
CA ASN A 275 21.90 -1.24 -3.02
C ASN A 275 22.71 -0.16 -3.74
N LEU A 276 23.54 0.57 -2.99
CA LEU A 276 24.30 1.72 -3.52
C LEU A 276 25.35 1.33 -4.57
N GLY A 277 25.75 0.06 -4.63
CA GLY A 277 26.60 -0.45 -5.73
C GLY A 277 25.82 -0.55 -7.04
N GLY A 278 24.50 -0.71 -6.96
CA GLY A 278 23.56 -0.88 -8.06
C GLY A 278 22.74 -2.14 -7.89
N GLN A 279 21.47 -2.10 -8.31
CA GLN A 279 20.55 -3.22 -8.23
C GLN A 279 21.12 -4.46 -8.95
N GLY A 280 21.05 -5.61 -8.28
CA GLY A 280 21.55 -6.87 -8.83
C GLY A 280 23.09 -7.00 -8.87
N ARG A 281 23.83 -6.18 -8.10
CA ARG A 281 25.30 -6.28 -7.96
C ARG A 281 25.78 -7.12 -6.76
N GLY A 282 24.96 -8.05 -6.30
CA GLY A 282 25.26 -8.90 -5.15
C GLY A 282 24.65 -8.37 -3.86
N ASP A 283 25.23 -8.77 -2.73
CA ASP A 283 24.75 -8.39 -1.41
C ASP A 283 25.19 -6.98 -0.99
N VAL A 284 24.62 -6.51 0.12
CA VAL A 284 24.91 -5.22 0.76
C VAL A 284 25.72 -5.34 2.04
N LEU A 285 26.32 -6.51 2.31
CA LEU A 285 27.02 -6.77 3.57
C LEU A 285 28.27 -5.90 3.74
N GLY A 286 28.88 -5.49 2.61
CA GLY A 286 30.02 -4.59 2.57
C GLY A 286 29.67 -3.10 2.71
N HIS A 287 28.39 -2.72 2.60
CA HIS A 287 27.99 -1.32 2.81
C HIS A 287 28.25 -0.92 4.26
N THR A 288 28.85 0.25 4.45
CA THR A 288 29.01 0.84 5.78
C THR A 288 27.75 1.59 6.14
N LEU A 289 27.17 1.30 7.30
CA LEU A 289 25.99 1.95 7.86
C LEU A 289 26.34 2.68 9.15
N GLN A 290 25.78 3.87 9.33
CA GLN A 290 25.76 4.62 10.58
C GLN A 290 24.33 5.07 10.86
N LEU A 291 23.85 4.87 12.09
CA LEU A 291 22.52 5.27 12.54
C LEU A 291 22.61 6.29 13.69
N SER A 292 21.80 7.32 13.61
CA SER A 292 21.58 8.29 14.70
C SER A 292 20.57 7.74 15.70
N ALA A 293 20.89 6.58 16.27
CA ALA A 293 20.02 5.83 17.18
C ALA A 293 20.83 5.19 18.31
N SER A 294 20.58 5.62 19.55
CA SER A 294 21.17 5.06 20.76
C SER A 294 20.34 3.94 21.37
N ARG A 295 19.11 3.73 20.87
CA ARG A 295 18.14 2.76 21.40
C ARG A 295 17.39 2.04 20.28
N TYR A 296 16.77 0.91 20.62
CA TYR A 296 15.92 0.12 19.74
C TYR A 296 14.76 -0.51 20.53
N THR A 297 13.76 -1.04 19.84
CA THR A 297 12.66 -1.79 20.47
C THR A 297 12.90 -3.30 20.29
N PRO A 298 13.28 -4.04 21.34
CA PRO A 298 13.47 -5.49 21.25
C PRO A 298 12.19 -6.19 20.81
N LEU A 299 12.33 -7.14 19.88
CA LEU A 299 11.21 -7.87 19.31
C LEU A 299 11.10 -9.27 19.92
N ASP A 300 9.89 -9.79 19.98
CA ASP A 300 9.60 -11.19 20.28
C ASP A 300 9.69 -12.08 19.02
N GLU A 301 9.32 -13.36 19.16
CA GLU A 301 9.35 -14.34 18.08
C GLU A 301 8.38 -14.03 16.92
N GLU A 302 7.37 -13.18 17.15
CA GLU A 302 6.44 -12.69 16.13
C GLU A 302 6.88 -11.36 15.50
N LEU A 303 8.10 -10.90 15.81
CA LEU A 303 8.64 -9.62 15.36
C LEU A 303 7.85 -8.42 15.87
N LEU A 304 7.28 -8.52 17.07
CA LEU A 304 6.55 -7.46 17.75
C LEU A 304 7.33 -6.96 18.98
N PRO A 305 7.30 -5.65 19.29
CA PRO A 305 7.88 -5.12 20.51
C PRO A 305 6.97 -5.33 21.74
N SER A 306 6.43 -6.53 21.92
CA SER A 306 5.35 -6.85 22.88
C SER A 306 5.65 -6.51 24.34
N SER A 307 6.93 -6.32 24.70
CA SER A 307 7.32 -5.88 26.04
C SER A 307 7.13 -4.39 26.30
N GLY A 308 6.99 -3.56 25.26
CA GLY A 308 6.99 -2.10 25.38
C GLY A 308 8.36 -1.50 25.72
N VAL A 309 9.41 -2.32 25.82
CA VAL A 309 10.73 -1.86 26.27
C VAL A 309 11.48 -1.16 25.14
N VAL A 310 12.16 -0.08 25.50
CA VAL A 310 13.17 0.58 24.66
C VAL A 310 14.54 0.34 25.27
N ALA A 311 15.41 -0.39 24.58
CA ALA A 311 16.71 -0.86 25.09
C ALA A 311 17.88 -0.11 24.44
N PRO A 312 19.03 0.07 25.13
CA PRO A 312 20.22 0.67 24.53
C PRO A 312 20.84 -0.24 23.47
N VAL A 313 21.37 0.34 22.40
CA VAL A 313 22.12 -0.43 21.38
C VAL A 313 23.55 -0.75 21.83
N ALA A 314 24.09 0.00 22.80
CA ALA A 314 25.48 -0.13 23.25
C ALA A 314 25.79 -1.55 23.73
N GLY A 315 26.89 -2.13 23.24
CA GLY A 315 27.30 -3.49 23.60
C GLY A 315 26.47 -4.60 22.93
N THR A 316 25.59 -4.27 22.00
CA THR A 316 24.76 -5.24 21.27
C THR A 316 25.15 -5.30 19.78
N PRO A 317 24.73 -6.36 19.06
CA PRO A 317 24.90 -6.44 17.60
C PRO A 317 24.23 -5.32 16.81
N TYR A 318 23.28 -4.60 17.44
CA TYR A 318 22.51 -3.50 16.87
C TYR A 318 23.24 -2.15 16.88
N ASP A 319 24.44 -2.05 17.44
CA ASP A 319 25.16 -0.77 17.58
C ASP A 319 25.76 -0.24 16.26
N PHE A 320 25.00 0.61 15.56
CA PHE A 320 25.45 1.34 14.37
C PHE A 320 25.73 2.82 14.65
N ARG A 321 25.96 3.23 15.91
CA ARG A 321 26.25 4.65 16.24
C ARG A 321 27.53 5.16 15.55
N HIS A 322 28.44 4.23 15.25
CA HIS A 322 29.62 4.46 14.44
C HIS A 322 29.51 3.73 13.09
N PRO A 323 30.11 4.28 12.01
CA PRO A 323 30.11 3.64 10.70
C PRO A 323 30.64 2.20 10.79
N THR A 324 29.77 1.23 10.47
CA THR A 324 30.06 -0.20 10.58
C THR A 324 29.54 -0.93 9.33
N PRO A 325 30.28 -1.89 8.75
CA PRO A 325 29.75 -2.75 7.70
C PRO A 325 28.49 -3.48 8.14
N ILE A 326 27.43 -3.48 7.33
CA ILE A 326 26.16 -4.17 7.63
C ILE A 326 26.42 -5.64 7.98
N GLY A 327 27.33 -6.31 7.28
CA GLY A 327 27.66 -7.72 7.49
C GLY A 327 28.43 -8.02 8.76
N ALA A 328 28.99 -7.02 9.46
CA ALA A 328 29.96 -7.24 10.54
C ALA A 328 29.39 -8.09 11.69
N ARG A 329 28.10 -7.94 12.00
CA ARG A 329 27.42 -8.63 13.10
C ARG A 329 26.10 -9.30 12.69
N ILE A 330 25.80 -9.36 11.39
CA ILE A 330 24.51 -9.80 10.87
C ILE A 330 24.13 -11.24 11.27
N ARG A 331 25.13 -12.12 11.45
CA ARG A 331 24.92 -13.51 11.87
C ARG A 331 24.58 -13.66 13.35
N GLN A 332 24.73 -12.60 14.15
CA GLN A 332 24.43 -12.57 15.58
C GLN A 332 22.97 -12.15 15.85
N VAL A 333 22.25 -11.71 14.82
CA VAL A 333 20.87 -11.23 14.91
C VAL A 333 19.94 -12.11 14.08
N MET A 334 18.73 -12.30 14.60
CA MET A 334 17.68 -13.06 13.94
C MET A 334 16.56 -12.11 13.54
N GLY A 335 16.36 -11.92 12.23
CA GLY A 335 15.24 -11.19 11.65
C GLY A 335 14.03 -12.13 11.53
N GLY A 336 13.62 -12.69 12.67
CA GLY A 336 12.62 -13.74 12.79
C GLY A 336 13.30 -15.11 12.76
N ARG A 337 12.96 -15.94 11.78
CA ARG A 337 13.53 -17.31 11.65
C ARG A 337 14.79 -17.40 10.82
N ILE A 338 15.28 -16.27 10.33
CA ILE A 338 16.45 -16.17 9.45
C ILE A 338 17.40 -15.08 9.97
N ALA A 339 18.71 -15.28 9.78
CA ALA A 339 19.70 -14.29 10.18
C ALA A 339 19.51 -12.98 9.37
N GLY A 340 19.75 -11.85 10.02
CA GLY A 340 19.57 -10.54 9.42
C GLY A 340 18.95 -9.51 10.35
N TYR A 341 19.10 -8.24 9.99
CA TYR A 341 18.41 -7.16 10.69
C TYR A 341 16.98 -7.08 10.16
N ASP A 342 16.03 -7.05 11.08
CA ASP A 342 14.62 -6.72 10.86
C ASP A 342 14.13 -6.10 12.17
N ILE A 343 14.58 -4.87 12.45
CA ILE A 343 14.41 -4.26 13.76
C ILE A 343 14.15 -2.75 13.69
N ASN A 344 13.33 -2.29 14.61
CA ASN A 344 12.97 -0.88 14.76
C ASN A 344 13.94 -0.18 15.72
N TYR A 345 14.65 0.82 15.19
CA TYR A 345 15.52 1.73 15.91
C TYR A 345 14.76 2.97 16.39
N VAL A 346 15.09 3.44 17.58
CA VAL A 346 14.59 4.72 18.12
C VAL A 346 15.58 5.81 17.75
N ILE A 347 15.13 6.78 16.96
CA ILE A 347 15.99 7.82 16.39
C ILE A 347 16.18 8.95 17.40
N ASP A 348 17.43 9.26 17.72
CA ASP A 348 17.79 10.29 18.69
C ASP A 348 17.39 11.69 18.18
N GLY A 349 16.95 12.56 19.09
CA GLY A 349 16.50 13.92 18.78
C GLY A 349 15.06 14.00 18.25
N GLU A 350 14.65 15.21 17.86
CA GLU A 350 13.30 15.52 17.38
C GLU A 350 13.36 16.36 16.09
N GLY A 351 12.22 16.48 15.41
CA GLY A 351 12.13 17.25 14.16
C GLY A 351 12.97 16.65 13.03
N MET A 352 13.18 17.43 11.96
CA MET A 352 13.94 17.00 10.80
C MET A 352 15.42 16.88 11.15
N ARG A 353 15.95 15.65 11.09
CA ARG A 353 17.33 15.34 11.50
C ARG A 353 17.92 14.21 10.67
N LYS A 354 19.24 14.07 10.69
CA LYS A 354 19.92 12.92 10.08
C LYS A 354 19.54 11.66 10.87
N VAL A 355 19.10 10.64 10.15
CA VAL A 355 18.65 9.36 10.71
C VAL A 355 19.67 8.27 10.44
N ALA A 356 20.18 8.24 9.20
CA ALA A 356 21.14 7.23 8.76
C ALA A 356 22.12 7.80 7.75
N ALA A 357 23.30 7.20 7.67
CA ALA A 357 24.22 7.33 6.55
C ALA A 357 24.66 5.94 6.10
N ALA A 358 24.62 5.69 4.80
CA ALA A 358 25.11 4.47 4.19
C ALA A 358 26.13 4.80 3.09
N ARG A 359 27.14 3.96 2.89
CA ARG A 359 28.12 4.10 1.80
C ARG A 359 28.48 2.74 1.22
N ASP A 360 28.54 2.66 -0.09
CA ASP A 360 29.24 1.60 -0.80
C ASP A 360 30.68 2.03 -1.08
N GLY A 361 31.66 1.27 -0.57
CA GLY A 361 33.07 1.58 -0.77
C GLY A 361 33.53 1.43 -2.22
N ALA A 362 32.92 0.53 -3.00
CA ALA A 362 33.38 0.21 -4.35
C ALA A 362 32.97 1.26 -5.39
N SER A 363 31.71 1.72 -5.36
CA SER A 363 31.23 2.80 -6.23
C SER A 363 31.59 4.18 -5.68
N GLY A 364 31.75 4.32 -4.37
CA GLY A 364 31.86 5.61 -3.69
C GLY A 364 30.50 6.22 -3.34
N ARG A 365 29.39 5.73 -3.90
CA ARG A 365 28.05 6.26 -3.63
C ARG A 365 27.74 6.20 -2.14
N ALA A 366 27.21 7.31 -1.63
CA ALA A 366 26.75 7.47 -0.28
C ALA A 366 25.34 8.05 -0.25
N LEU A 367 24.60 7.68 0.78
CA LEU A 367 23.25 8.15 1.07
C LEU A 367 23.21 8.66 2.51
N GLU A 368 22.78 9.90 2.71
CA GLU A 368 22.27 10.35 3.98
C GLU A 368 20.73 10.38 3.95
N LEU A 369 20.10 9.74 4.92
CA LEU A 369 18.68 9.85 5.15
C LEU A 369 18.42 10.85 6.26
N TRP A 370 17.66 11.89 5.94
CA TRP A 370 17.10 12.84 6.91
C TRP A 370 15.59 12.62 7.01
N ALA A 371 15.02 12.62 8.21
CA ALA A 371 13.57 12.53 8.39
C ALA A 371 13.10 13.13 9.72
N ASN A 372 11.78 13.30 9.85
CA ASN A 372 11.15 13.84 11.06
C ASN A 372 10.54 12.77 12.00
N GLN A 373 10.47 11.50 11.56
CA GLN A 373 9.83 10.44 12.35
C GLN A 373 10.69 10.01 13.55
N PRO A 374 10.07 9.45 14.60
CA PRO A 374 10.77 9.11 15.84
C PRO A 374 11.47 7.75 15.78
N ALA A 375 11.16 6.89 14.82
CA ALA A 375 11.73 5.57 14.68
C ALA A 375 12.09 5.23 13.23
N MET A 376 12.84 4.14 13.03
CA MET A 376 13.19 3.62 11.71
C MET A 376 13.37 2.10 11.73
N GLN A 377 12.73 1.38 10.81
CA GLN A 377 13.03 -0.02 10.56
C GLN A 377 14.33 -0.12 9.74
N LEU A 378 15.25 -0.97 10.19
CA LEU A 378 16.31 -1.53 9.35
C LEU A 378 15.93 -2.97 8.99
N TYR A 379 15.74 -3.23 7.70
CA TYR A 379 15.51 -4.56 7.17
C TYR A 379 16.54 -4.90 6.08
N THR A 380 17.29 -5.98 6.23
CA THR A 380 18.38 -6.32 5.31
C THR A 380 17.99 -7.32 4.22
N GLY A 381 16.71 -7.36 3.80
CA GLY A 381 16.32 -8.25 2.69
C GLY A 381 16.51 -9.72 3.00
N ASN A 382 16.30 -10.11 4.26
CA ASN A 382 16.64 -11.43 4.80
C ASN A 382 15.90 -12.57 4.11
N TRP A 383 14.72 -12.28 3.57
CA TRP A 383 13.80 -13.26 2.97
C TRP A 383 13.88 -13.28 1.44
N LEU A 384 14.71 -12.42 0.83
CA LEU A 384 14.95 -12.47 -0.61
C LEU A 384 15.60 -13.82 -0.95
N ASN A 385 15.02 -14.54 -1.90
CA ASN A 385 15.49 -15.88 -2.28
C ASN A 385 15.25 -16.10 -3.76
N ASN A 386 16.30 -15.97 -4.56
CA ASN A 386 16.23 -16.10 -6.02
C ASN A 386 15.12 -15.24 -6.65
N THR A 387 14.84 -14.06 -6.08
CA THR A 387 13.75 -13.19 -6.54
C THR A 387 14.15 -12.55 -7.87
N LYS A 388 13.37 -12.77 -8.92
CA LYS A 388 13.59 -12.10 -10.22
C LYS A 388 13.32 -10.61 -10.08
N GLY A 389 14.30 -9.80 -10.43
CA GLY A 389 14.25 -8.34 -10.42
C GLY A 389 14.42 -7.73 -11.80
N LYS A 390 14.64 -6.40 -11.81
CA LYS A 390 14.81 -5.59 -13.02
C LYS A 390 15.89 -6.10 -13.97
N GLY A 391 15.61 -6.08 -15.27
CA GLY A 391 16.55 -6.44 -16.33
C GLY A 391 17.05 -7.88 -16.21
N GLY A 392 16.22 -8.79 -15.67
CA GLY A 392 16.56 -10.20 -15.48
C GLY A 392 17.59 -10.46 -14.37
N LYS A 393 17.91 -9.47 -13.53
CA LYS A 393 18.76 -9.67 -12.36
C LYS A 393 18.06 -10.54 -11.32
N VAL A 394 18.84 -11.24 -10.50
CA VAL A 394 18.32 -12.08 -9.42
C VAL A 394 18.75 -11.48 -8.10
N TYR A 395 17.79 -11.21 -7.21
CA TYR A 395 18.02 -10.72 -5.86
C TYR A 395 18.06 -11.89 -4.89
N GLN A 396 19.22 -12.06 -4.26
CA GLN A 396 19.44 -13.04 -3.21
C GLN A 396 19.24 -12.41 -1.84
N GLN A 397 19.32 -13.23 -0.80
CA GLN A 397 19.37 -12.79 0.58
C GLN A 397 20.44 -11.68 0.72
N TYR A 398 20.07 -10.60 1.41
CA TYR A 398 20.93 -9.41 1.57
C TYR A 398 21.20 -8.61 0.29
N GLY A 399 20.47 -8.85 -0.80
CA GLY A 399 20.64 -8.11 -2.06
C GLY A 399 20.31 -6.61 -1.97
N GLY A 400 19.62 -6.19 -0.92
CA GLY A 400 19.29 -4.79 -0.61
C GLY A 400 18.91 -4.61 0.85
N PHE A 401 18.99 -3.36 1.35
CA PHE A 401 18.56 -3.00 2.70
C PHE A 401 17.52 -1.87 2.67
N CYS A 402 16.57 -1.89 3.61
CA CYS A 402 15.54 -0.87 3.76
C CYS A 402 15.86 0.04 4.96
N LEU A 403 15.52 1.32 4.81
CA LEU A 403 15.61 2.34 5.85
C LEU A 403 14.24 3.02 5.95
N GLU A 404 13.33 2.42 6.70
CA GLU A 404 11.92 2.81 6.74
C GLU A 404 11.67 3.69 7.97
N THR A 405 11.81 5.00 7.83
CA THR A 405 11.45 5.93 8.94
C THR A 405 9.95 5.87 9.19
N GLN A 406 9.53 5.90 10.46
CA GLN A 406 8.15 5.62 10.88
C GLN A 406 7.92 5.97 12.36
N GLY A 407 6.69 5.82 12.84
CA GLY A 407 6.41 5.66 14.28
C GLY A 407 6.79 4.26 14.81
N TYR A 408 6.68 4.07 16.13
CA TYR A 408 7.07 2.81 16.79
C TYR A 408 6.16 1.64 16.40
N VAL A 409 6.73 0.48 16.06
CA VAL A 409 5.93 -0.71 15.72
C VAL A 409 4.92 -1.03 16.83
N ASP A 410 3.68 -1.34 16.45
CA ASP A 410 2.57 -1.64 17.35
C ASP A 410 2.19 -0.54 18.39
N ALA A 411 2.59 0.73 18.21
CA ALA A 411 2.28 1.80 19.18
C ALA A 411 0.79 1.99 19.50
N VAL A 412 -0.11 1.51 18.65
CA VAL A 412 -1.57 1.50 18.92
C VAL A 412 -1.97 0.60 20.10
N ASN A 413 -1.11 -0.33 20.50
CA ASN A 413 -1.29 -1.23 21.64
C ASN A 413 -0.32 -0.95 22.80
N HIS A 414 0.57 0.03 22.65
CA HIS A 414 1.62 0.39 23.61
C HIS A 414 1.47 1.86 24.02
N PRO A 415 0.68 2.18 25.07
CA PRO A 415 0.42 3.56 25.50
C PRO A 415 1.67 4.32 25.98
N GLU A 416 2.76 3.61 26.31
CA GLU A 416 4.08 4.14 26.61
C GLU A 416 4.85 4.64 25.38
N PHE A 417 4.45 4.22 24.17
CA PHE A 417 5.04 4.72 22.93
C PHE A 417 4.36 6.03 22.47
N PRO A 418 5.06 6.87 21.69
CA PRO A 418 4.44 8.05 21.10
C PRO A 418 3.21 7.69 20.27
N SER A 419 2.11 8.39 20.53
CA SER A 419 0.84 8.12 19.85
C SER A 419 0.92 8.36 18.35
N MET A 420 0.31 7.47 17.59
CA MET A 420 0.12 7.60 16.14
C MET A 420 -1.33 7.91 15.75
N THR A 421 -2.15 8.31 16.72
CA THR A 421 -3.55 8.65 16.47
C THR A 421 -3.64 10.05 15.87
N VAL A 422 -4.27 10.14 14.70
CA VAL A 422 -4.63 11.40 14.05
C VAL A 422 -6.12 11.64 14.28
N ARG A 423 -6.47 12.79 14.86
CA ARG A 423 -7.86 13.20 15.10
C ARG A 423 -8.36 14.14 14.01
N PRO A 424 -9.69 14.27 13.82
CA PRO A 424 -10.24 15.24 12.87
C PRO A 424 -9.69 16.65 13.10
N GLY A 425 -9.29 17.31 12.00
CA GLY A 425 -8.64 18.62 12.03
C GLY A 425 -7.12 18.59 12.25
N GLN A 426 -6.53 17.43 12.56
CA GLN A 426 -5.09 17.26 12.64
C GLN A 426 -4.51 16.75 11.31
N VAL A 427 -3.24 17.08 11.08
CA VAL A 427 -2.48 16.65 9.89
C VAL A 427 -1.29 15.81 10.36
N TYR A 428 -1.26 14.55 9.96
CA TYR A 428 -0.06 13.73 9.98
C TYR A 428 0.94 14.26 8.97
N LYS A 429 2.20 14.37 9.37
CA LYS A 429 3.30 14.83 8.52
C LYS A 429 4.50 13.91 8.68
N HIS A 430 5.00 13.43 7.56
CA HIS A 430 6.20 12.62 7.49
C HIS A 430 7.05 13.09 6.32
N ASP A 431 8.13 13.77 6.66
CA ASP A 431 9.09 14.32 5.71
C ASP A 431 10.36 13.49 5.73
N MET A 432 10.86 13.16 4.54
CA MET A 432 12.12 12.47 4.31
C MET A 432 12.93 13.21 3.24
N ALA A 433 14.25 13.19 3.37
CA ALA A 433 15.18 13.62 2.33
C ALA A 433 16.34 12.63 2.22
N PHE A 434 16.44 11.99 1.06
CA PHE A 434 17.55 11.15 0.66
C PHE A 434 18.57 12.04 -0.06
N LYS A 435 19.69 12.32 0.59
CA LYS A 435 20.77 13.13 0.05
C LYS A 435 21.90 12.21 -0.41
N PHE A 436 22.16 12.19 -1.70
CA PHE A 436 23.22 11.37 -2.26
C PHE A 436 24.51 12.17 -2.46
N SER A 437 25.63 11.48 -2.33
CA SER A 437 26.97 11.94 -2.68
C SER A 437 27.78 10.75 -3.20
N PHE A 438 28.98 10.99 -3.70
CA PHE A 438 29.84 9.95 -4.29
C PHE A 438 31.32 10.23 -4.05
#